data_AF-X1V562-F1
#
_entry.id   AF-X1V562-F1
#
_cell.length_a   1.000
_cell.length_b   1.000
_cell.length_c   1.000
_cell.angle_alpha   90.00
_cell.angle_beta   90.00
_cell.angle_gamma   90.00
#
_symmetry.space_group_name_H-M   'P 1'
#
loop_
_entity.id
_entity.type
_entity.pdbx_description
1 polymer ?
#
loop_
_entity_poly.entity_id
_entity_poly.type
_entity_poly.pdbx_seq_one_letter_code
_entity_poly.pdbx_strand_id
1 'polypeptide(L)' 'MVGNKIRNRLEKEFLTSSLPDFEFLGFIPYDQALVDADLANRPLLNASQQITSEVENIYHTLVSSG' A
#
# COMPACT_ATOMS: atom_id res chain seq x y z
N MET A 1 4.93 7.89 6.81
CA MET A 1 4.00 6.84 7.30
C MET A 1 3.50 5.99 6.13
N VAL A 2 3.00 4.76 6.36
CA VAL A 2 2.40 3.91 5.32
C VAL A 2 0.94 3.63 5.66
N GLY A 3 0.01 3.95 4.76
CA GLY A 3 -1.41 3.62 4.92
C GLY A 3 -1.70 2.21 4.42
N ASN A 4 -1.96 1.26 5.31
CA ASN A 4 -2.24 -0.14 4.96
C ASN A 4 -3.76 -0.41 4.86
N LYS A 5 -4.15 -1.35 3.98
CA LYS A 5 -5.53 -1.83 3.76
C LYS A 5 -6.52 -0.76 3.28
N ILE A 6 -6.07 0.16 2.43
CA ILE A 6 -6.97 1.18 1.87
C ILE A 6 -7.87 0.55 0.81
N ARG A 7 -9.18 0.63 1.01
CA ARG A 7 -10.17 -0.03 0.13
C ARG A 7 -10.70 0.88 -0.96
N ASN A 8 -10.65 2.19 -0.73
CA ASN A 8 -11.21 3.17 -1.66
C ASN A 8 -10.48 4.51 -1.60
N ARG A 9 -10.65 5.30 -2.66
CA ARG A 9 -10.04 6.63 -2.78
C ARG A 9 -10.48 7.59 -1.66
N LEU A 10 -11.71 7.43 -1.17
CA LEU A 10 -12.26 8.24 -0.08
C LEU A 10 -11.52 8.00 1.25
N GLU A 11 -11.15 6.76 1.58
CA GLU A 11 -10.30 6.47 2.75
C GLU A 11 -8.92 7.12 2.63
N LYS A 12 -8.32 7.08 1.44
CA LYS A 12 -7.03 7.75 1.18
C LYS A 12 -7.13 9.25 1.44
N GLU A 13 -8.15 9.90 0.88
CA GLU A 13 -8.39 11.34 1.03
C GLU A 13 -8.72 11.70 2.49
N PHE A 14 -9.51 10.88 3.19
CA PHE A 14 -9.81 11.06 4.61
C PHE A 14 -8.56 10.97 5.49
N LEU A 15 -7.71 9.96 5.30
CA LEU A 15 -6.48 9.80 6.07
C LEU A 15 -5.48 10.92 5.80
N THR A 16 -5.36 11.34 4.54
CA THR A 16 -4.49 12.46 4.14
C THR A 16 -4.99 13.77 4.76
N SER A 17 -6.30 14.00 4.78
CA SER A 17 -6.90 15.19 5.37
C SER A 17 -6.91 15.19 6.90
N SER A 18 -6.95 14.02 7.53
CA SER A 18 -6.99 13.88 8.99
C SER A 18 -5.61 13.97 9.64
N LEU A 19 -4.55 13.72 8.87
CA LEU A 19 -3.16 13.73 9.33
C LEU A 19 -2.29 14.65 8.45
N PRO A 20 -2.59 15.96 8.40
CA PRO A 20 -1.86 16.89 7.54
C PRO A 20 -0.39 17.08 7.93
N ASP A 21 -0.06 16.83 9.21
CA ASP A 21 1.31 16.93 9.73
C ASP A 21 2.18 15.70 9.40
N PHE A 22 1.59 14.67 8.78
CA PHE A 22 2.28 13.43 8.45
C PHE A 22 2.34 13.21 6.95
N GLU A 23 3.55 12.99 6.44
CA GLU A 23 3.76 12.60 5.06
C GLU A 23 3.52 11.08 4.89
N PHE A 24 2.55 10.74 4.06
CA PHE A 24 2.35 9.36 3.63
C PHE A 24 3.32 9.02 2.50
N LEU A 25 4.19 8.05 2.74
CA LEU A 25 5.16 7.54 1.77
C LEU A 25 4.50 6.70 0.67
N GLY A 26 3.28 6.22 0.94
CA GLY A 26 2.44 5.50 0.00
C GLY A 26 1.31 4.76 0.69
N PHE A 27 0.44 4.17 -0.12
CA PHE A 27 -0.76 3.48 0.34
C PHE A 27 -0.82 2.10 -0.28
N ILE A 28 -1.01 1.07 0.55
CA ILE A 28 -1.15 -0.30 0.09
C ILE A 28 -2.65 -0.59 -0.06
N PRO A 29 -3.16 -0.77 -1.29
CA PRO A 29 -4.56 -1.07 -1.51
C PRO A 29 -4.91 -2.48 -1.03
N TYR A 30 -6.16 -2.66 -0.63
CA TYR A 30 -6.68 -4.01 -0.37
C TYR A 30 -7.03 -4.70 -1.68
N ASP A 31 -6.34 -5.80 -2.00
CA ASP A 31 -6.60 -6.62 -3.18
C ASP A 31 -7.06 -8.02 -2.74
N GLN A 32 -8.19 -8.47 -3.29
CA GLN A 32 -8.72 -9.81 -3.04
C GLN A 32 -7.75 -10.89 -3.54
N ALA A 33 -7.02 -10.64 -4.61
CA ALA A 33 -6.03 -11.58 -5.14
C ALA A 33 -4.89 -11.87 -4.13
N LEU A 34 -4.53 -10.88 -3.31
CA LEU A 34 -3.55 -11.06 -2.24
C LEU A 34 -4.10 -11.94 -1.13
N VAL A 35 -5.36 -11.74 -0.76
CA VAL A 35 -6.06 -12.54 0.28
C VAL A 35 -6.20 -13.98 -0.18
N ASP A 36 -6.61 -14.20 -1.42
CA ASP A 36 -6.78 -15.53 -1.99
C ASP A 36 -5.42 -16.24 -2.14
N ALA A 37 -4.36 -15.52 -2.48
CA ALA A 37 -3.00 -16.05 -2.51
C ALA A 37 -2.48 -16.42 -1.11
N ASP A 38 -2.74 -15.60 -0.10
CA ASP A 38 -2.40 -15.86 1.30
C ASP A 38 -3.11 -17.13 1.80
N LEU A 39 -4.42 -17.24 1.53
CA LEU A 39 -5.22 -18.43 1.85
C LEU A 39 -4.74 -19.68 1.10
N ALA A 40 -4.26 -19.53 -0.13
CA ALA A 40 -3.68 -20.60 -0.93
C ALA A 40 -2.20 -20.87 -0.61
N ASN A 41 -1.63 -20.19 0.39
CA ASN A 41 -0.22 -20.27 0.80
C ASN A 41 0.75 -20.05 -0.38
N ARG A 42 0.38 -19.14 -1.30
CA ARG A 42 1.15 -18.79 -2.50
C ARG A 42 1.98 -17.52 -2.27
N PRO A 43 3.07 -17.34 -3.03
CA PRO A 43 3.90 -16.14 -2.92
C PRO A 43 3.11 -14.87 -3.22
N LEU A 44 3.00 -13.99 -2.23
CA LEU A 44 2.27 -12.72 -2.32
C LEU A 44 2.90 -11.70 -3.28
N LEU A 45 4.23 -11.79 -3.46
CA LEU A 45 5.02 -10.89 -4.33
C LEU A 45 4.53 -10.87 -5.78
N ASN A 46 3.92 -11.96 -6.25
CA ASN A 46 3.39 -12.08 -7.61
C ASN A 46 1.85 -12.12 -7.66
N ALA A 47 1.18 -11.98 -6.51
CA ALA A 47 -0.26 -12.11 -6.41
C ALA A 47 -1.00 -10.87 -6.92
N SER A 48 -0.40 -9.68 -6.75
CA SER A 48 -0.95 -8.43 -7.25
C SER A 48 0.17 -7.50 -7.73
N GLN A 49 0.20 -7.26 -9.04
CA GLN A 49 1.14 -6.30 -9.64
C GLN A 49 0.91 -4.89 -9.08
N GLN A 50 -0.33 -4.53 -8.75
CA GLN A 50 -0.65 -3.22 -8.19
C GLN A 50 -0.01 -3.03 -6.81
N ILE A 51 -0.09 -4.05 -5.95
CA ILE A 51 0.52 -3.97 -4.60
C ILE A 51 2.04 -3.94 -4.70
N THR A 52 2.63 -4.78 -5.56
CA THR A 52 4.09 -4.81 -5.73
C THR A 52 4.63 -3.46 -6.22
N SER A 53 3.99 -2.83 -7.20
CA SER A 53 4.38 -1.49 -7.67
C SER A 53 4.28 -0.41 -6.59
N GLU A 54 3.22 -0.42 -5.76
CA GLU A 54 3.08 0.54 -4.66
C GLU A 54 4.15 0.32 -3.57
N VAL A 55 4.46 -0.94 -3.25
CA VAL A 55 5.52 -1.28 -2.29
C VAL A 55 6.90 -0.85 -2.81
N GLU A 56 7.19 -1.03 -4.10
CA GLU A 56 8.41 -0.54 -4.74
C GLU A 56 8.50 0.99 -4.67
N ASN A 57 7.41 1.71 -4.95
CA ASN A 57 7.37 3.17 -4.82
C ASN A 57 7.64 3.64 -3.39
N ILE A 58 7.05 2.98 -2.39
CA ILE A 58 7.30 3.28 -0.97
C ILE A 58 8.78 3.04 -0.64
N TYR A 59 9.35 1.92 -1.11
CA TYR A 59 10.75 1.58 -0.89
C TYR A 59 11.70 2.60 -1.54
N HIS A 60 11.45 2.99 -2.79
CA HIS A 60 12.23 4.02 -3.49
C HIS A 60 12.18 5.36 -2.76
N THR A 61 11.00 5.76 -2.29
CA THR A 61 10.84 6.99 -1.50
C THR A 61 11.66 6.91 -0.22
N LEU A 62 11.59 5.80 0.51
CA LEU A 62 12.37 5.58 1.74
C LEU A 62 13.88 5.66 1.50
N VAL A 63 14.38 4.99 0.47
CA VAL A 63 15.82 4.93 0.17
C VAL A 63 16.34 6.26 -0.38
N SER A 64 15.53 7.01 -1.13
CA SER A 64 15.91 8.33 -1.65
C SER A 64 15.83 9.45 -0.59
N SER A 65 15.22 9.18 0.57
CA SER A 65 15.06 10.15 1.66
C SER A 65 16.17 10.05 2.73
N GLY A 66 17.13 9.15 2.57
CA GLY A 66 18.27 8.94 3.48
C GLY A 66 19.60 9.34 2.86
#